data_AF-A0A3Q9QT73-F1
#
_entry.id   AF-A0A3Q9QT73-F1
#
_cell.length_a   1.000
_cell.length_b   1.000
_cell.length_c   1.000
_cell.angle_alpha   90.00
_cell.angle_beta   90.00
_cell.angle_gamma   90.00
#
_symmetry.space_group_name_H-M   'P 1'
#
loop_
_entity.id
_entity.type
_entity.pdbx_description
1 polymer ?
#
loop_
_entity_poly.entity_id
_entity_poly.type
_entity_poly.pdbx_seq_one_letter_code
_entity_poly.pdbx_strand_id
1 'polypeptide(L)'
;MAKPNAKDWRNRDITDWVVATFQQYLKDAHEERYGIAYTARNYGLEGRWLKSMISEHGSEAVKAFIDACFADYRPTAQYPGLNFSFMFSYQRSRILPRVLADSKRRQFVKQAVEETEDLSDWL
;
A
#
# COMPACT_ATOMS: atom_id res chain seq x y z
N MET A 1 -21.36 -10.38 8.48
CA MET A 1 -20.53 -9.83 9.57
C MET A 1 -20.35 -8.33 9.34
N ALA A 2 -20.38 -7.51 10.38
CA ALA A 2 -20.16 -6.07 10.24
C ALA A 2 -18.68 -5.79 9.90
N LYS A 3 -18.42 -4.86 8.99
CA LYS A 3 -17.07 -4.47 8.60
C LYS A 3 -16.36 -3.82 9.80
N PRO A 4 -15.11 -4.22 10.15
CA PRO A 4 -14.33 -3.58 11.20
C PRO A 4 -14.18 -2.08 10.95
N ASN A 5 -13.94 -1.30 12.02
CA ASN A 5 -13.76 0.14 11.93
C ASN A 5 -12.70 0.49 10.86
N ALA A 6 -12.92 1.56 10.08
CA ALA A 6 -11.99 1.96 9.04
C ALA A 6 -10.57 2.24 9.54
N LYS A 7 -10.40 2.60 10.81
CA LYS A 7 -9.09 2.81 11.44
C LYS A 7 -8.44 1.51 11.92
N ASP A 8 -9.20 0.44 12.12
CA ASP A 8 -8.66 -0.86 12.52
C ASP A 8 -8.17 -1.63 11.28
N TRP A 9 -7.09 -1.12 10.69
CA TRP A 9 -6.54 -1.67 9.45
C TRP A 9 -5.96 -3.08 9.64
N ARG A 10 -5.53 -3.44 10.86
CA ARG A 10 -4.92 -4.74 11.17
C ARG A 10 -5.92 -5.89 11.05
N ASN A 11 -7.18 -5.64 11.40
CA ASN A 11 -8.25 -6.65 11.37
C ASN A 11 -9.13 -6.56 10.11
N ARG A 12 -8.79 -5.67 9.16
CA ARG A 12 -9.60 -5.40 7.99
C ARG A 12 -8.97 -5.99 6.73
N ASP A 13 -9.78 -6.68 5.94
CA ASP A 13 -9.33 -7.22 4.66
C ASP A 13 -8.78 -6.10 3.75
N ILE A 14 -7.66 -6.36 3.09
CA ILE A 14 -6.95 -5.37 2.28
C ILE A 14 -7.78 -4.85 1.11
N THR A 15 -8.62 -5.68 0.51
CA THR A 15 -9.51 -5.29 -0.61
C THR A 15 -10.50 -4.20 -0.19
N ASP A 16 -10.75 -4.13 1.12
CA ASP A 16 -11.77 -3.33 1.76
C ASP A 16 -11.23 -2.02 2.38
N TRP A 17 -9.93 -1.77 2.21
CA TRP A 17 -9.27 -0.57 2.71
C TRP A 17 -9.72 0.66 1.93
N VAL A 18 -10.02 1.70 2.70
CA VAL A 18 -10.39 3.03 2.16
C VAL A 18 -9.33 4.04 2.56
N VAL A 19 -9.45 5.28 2.08
CA VAL A 19 -8.52 6.37 2.40
C VAL A 19 -8.25 6.49 3.91
N ALA A 20 -9.29 6.41 4.75
CA ALA A 20 -9.14 6.48 6.21
C ALA A 20 -8.30 5.33 6.78
N THR A 21 -8.41 4.13 6.19
CA THR A 21 -7.61 2.95 6.57
C THR A 21 -6.15 3.16 6.22
N PHE A 22 -5.85 3.65 5.01
CA PHE A 22 -4.48 4.00 4.61
C PHE A 22 -3.88 5.13 5.44
N GLN A 23 -4.66 6.15 5.78
CA GLN A 23 -4.19 7.23 6.65
C GLN A 23 -3.83 6.74 8.04
N GLN A 24 -4.61 5.79 8.61
CA GLN A 24 -4.25 5.18 9.88
C GLN A 24 -3.02 4.27 9.73
N TYR A 25 -2.95 3.49 8.66
CA TYR A 25 -1.80 2.65 8.34
C TYR A 25 -0.50 3.47 8.26
N LEU A 26 -0.52 4.60 7.54
CA LEU A 26 0.62 5.51 7.42
C LEU A 26 1.06 6.08 8.77
N LYS A 27 0.11 6.42 9.65
CA LYS A 27 0.40 6.91 11.00
C LYS A 27 1.13 5.86 11.82
N ASP A 28 0.53 4.67 11.92
CA ASP A 28 1.07 3.57 12.70
C ASP A 28 2.44 3.13 12.17
N ALA A 29 2.57 2.95 10.85
CA ALA A 29 3.81 2.52 10.23
C ALA A 29 4.95 3.53 10.39
N HIS A 30 4.63 4.82 10.38
CA HIS A 30 5.62 5.88 10.57
C HIS A 30 6.11 5.95 12.01
N GLU A 31 5.19 5.81 12.97
CA GLU A 31 5.54 5.77 14.40
C GLU A 31 6.35 4.51 14.73
N GLU A 32 5.96 3.35 14.19
CA GLU A 32 6.70 2.09 14.37
C GLU A 32 8.12 2.15 13.79
N ARG A 33 8.30 2.74 12.59
CA ARG A 33 9.59 2.75 11.89
C ARG A 33 10.53 3.84 12.34
N TYR A 34 10.01 5.01 12.68
CA TYR A 34 10.82 6.21 12.93
C TYR A 34 10.70 6.73 14.36
N GLY A 35 9.79 6.20 15.18
CA GLY A 35 9.55 6.68 16.55
C GLY A 35 8.98 8.10 16.62
N ILE A 36 8.45 8.61 15.50
CA ILE A 36 7.91 9.97 15.39
C ILE A 36 6.51 9.94 14.78
N ALA A 37 5.66 10.89 15.19
CA ALA A 37 4.32 11.00 14.65
C ALA A 37 4.34 11.32 13.15
N TYR A 38 3.46 10.68 12.38
CA TYR A 38 3.28 10.99 10.96
C TYR A 38 2.77 12.41 10.78
N THR A 39 3.44 13.19 9.93
CA THR A 39 3.05 14.56 9.61
C THR A 39 2.97 14.76 8.11
N ALA A 40 1.87 15.38 7.67
CA ALA A 40 1.68 15.79 6.29
C ALA A 40 1.45 17.30 6.22
N ARG A 41 2.00 17.94 5.19
CA ARG A 41 1.74 19.35 4.91
C ARG A 41 0.26 19.59 4.59
N ASN A 42 -0.39 18.64 3.91
CA ASN A 42 -1.80 18.74 3.55
C ASN A 42 -2.45 17.34 3.49
N TYR A 43 -3.10 16.95 4.59
CA TYR A 43 -3.81 15.67 4.70
C TYR A 43 -4.94 15.50 3.67
N GLY A 44 -5.60 16.60 3.28
CA GLY A 44 -6.68 16.57 2.29
C GLY A 44 -6.17 16.25 0.89
N LEU A 45 -4.99 16.74 0.52
CA LEU A 45 -4.36 16.42 -0.75
C LEU A 45 -3.88 14.97 -0.80
N GLU A 46 -3.21 14.49 0.26
CA GLU A 46 -2.82 13.08 0.36
C GLU A 46 -4.03 12.15 0.28
N GLY A 47 -5.14 12.51 0.93
CA GLY A 47 -6.39 11.75 0.84
C GLY A 47 -6.95 11.67 -0.59
N ARG A 48 -6.87 12.75 -1.37
CA ARG A 48 -7.30 12.75 -2.78
C ARG A 48 -6.40 11.87 -3.64
N TRP A 49 -5.08 11.92 -3.44
CA TRP A 49 -4.14 11.06 -4.15
C TRP A 49 -4.31 9.59 -3.79
N LEU A 50 -4.49 9.26 -2.51
CA LEU A 50 -4.82 7.91 -2.06
C LEU A 50 -6.10 7.41 -2.73
N LYS A 51 -7.17 8.22 -2.73
CA LYS A 51 -8.43 7.86 -3.39
C LYS A 51 -8.22 7.55 -4.87
N SER A 52 -7.45 8.38 -5.58
CA SER A 52 -7.13 8.18 -6.99
C SER A 52 -6.36 6.88 -7.21
N MET A 53 -5.30 6.63 -6.44
CA MET A 53 -4.49 5.42 -6.60
C MET A 53 -5.26 4.14 -6.26
N ILE A 54 -6.13 4.18 -5.23
CA ILE A 54 -7.00 3.05 -4.90
C ILE A 54 -7.95 2.76 -6.06
N SER A 55 -8.54 3.80 -6.66
CA SER A 55 -9.43 3.65 -7.81
C SER A 55 -8.71 3.12 -9.06
N GLU A 56 -7.45 3.50 -9.26
CA GLU A 56 -6.69 3.16 -10.47
C GLU A 56 -6.00 1.78 -10.38
N HIS A 57 -5.56 1.38 -9.19
CA HIS A 57 -4.70 0.20 -9.01
C HIS A 57 -5.23 -0.81 -7.98
N GLY A 58 -6.26 -0.46 -7.22
CA GLY A 58 -6.76 -1.27 -6.11
C GLY A 58 -5.92 -1.15 -4.84
N SER A 59 -6.53 -1.49 -3.70
CA SER A 59 -5.93 -1.31 -2.38
C SER A 59 -4.67 -2.14 -2.16
N GLU A 60 -4.59 -3.37 -2.69
CA GLU A 60 -3.41 -4.22 -2.56
C GLU A 60 -2.17 -3.58 -3.19
N ALA A 61 -2.29 -3.05 -4.41
CA ALA A 61 -1.19 -2.40 -5.10
C ALA A 61 -0.75 -1.12 -4.38
N VAL A 62 -1.71 -0.35 -3.85
CA VAL A 62 -1.41 0.87 -3.07
C VAL A 62 -0.66 0.54 -1.78
N LYS A 63 -1.06 -0.51 -1.05
CA LYS A 63 -0.32 -0.95 0.13
C LYS A 63 1.08 -1.41 -0.23
N ALA A 64 1.23 -2.26 -1.25
CA ALA A 64 2.53 -2.72 -1.70
C ALA A 64 3.45 -1.57 -2.15
N PHE A 65 2.89 -0.54 -2.78
CA PHE A 65 3.60 0.69 -3.11
C PHE A 65 4.11 1.43 -1.87
N ILE A 66 3.24 1.66 -0.88
CA ILE A 66 3.61 2.32 0.38
C ILE A 66 4.70 1.51 1.12
N ASP A 67 4.56 0.19 1.18
CA ASP A 67 5.52 -0.70 1.84
C ASP A 67 6.89 -0.64 1.15
N ALA A 68 6.91 -0.65 -0.18
CA ALA A 68 8.13 -0.52 -0.96
C ALA A 68 8.78 0.86 -0.79
N CYS A 69 7.99 1.94 -0.70
CA CYS A 69 8.49 3.28 -0.41
C CYS A 69 9.18 3.35 0.96
N PHE A 70 8.57 2.77 2.00
CA PHE A 70 9.18 2.68 3.33
C PHE A 70 10.45 1.82 3.34
N ALA A 71 10.49 0.73 2.58
CA ALA A 71 11.66 -0.14 2.50
C ALA A 71 12.84 0.51 1.76
N ASP A 72 12.56 1.30 0.72
CA ASP A 72 13.56 2.04 -0.08
C ASP A 72 14.12 3.26 0.66
N TYR A 73 13.34 3.85 1.57
CA TYR A 73 13.69 5.11 2.20
C TYR A 73 14.79 4.98 3.25
N ARG A 74 15.71 5.95 3.23
CA ARG A 74 16.78 6.10 4.22
C ARG A 74 16.62 7.46 4.90
N PRO A 75 16.21 7.48 6.19
CA PRO A 75 16.10 8.71 6.96
C PRO A 75 17.41 9.49 7.02
N THR A 76 17.30 10.81 7.01
CA THR A 76 18.42 11.75 7.17
C THR A 76 18.06 12.76 8.26
N ALA A 77 19.04 13.54 8.74
CA ALA A 77 18.76 14.58 9.74
C ALA A 77 17.73 15.62 9.26
N GLN A 78 17.73 15.96 7.97
CA GLN A 78 16.79 16.91 7.38
C GLN A 78 15.42 16.28 7.11
N TYR A 79 15.39 14.98 6.80
CA TYR A 79 14.18 14.23 6.50
C TYR A 79 14.16 12.96 7.35
N PRO A 80 13.74 13.05 8.62
CA PRO A 80 13.78 11.93 9.56
C PRO A 80 12.65 10.92 9.34
N GLY A 81 11.64 11.28 8.56
CA GLY A 81 10.47 10.45 8.29
C GLY A 81 9.95 10.65 6.87
N LEU A 82 8.96 9.83 6.50
CA LEU A 82 8.44 9.74 5.15
C LEU A 82 6.92 9.89 5.13
N ASN A 83 6.42 10.92 4.44
CA ASN A 83 4.99 11.10 4.21
C ASN A 83 4.58 10.73 2.79
N PHE A 84 3.27 10.56 2.60
CA PHE A 84 2.69 10.12 1.34
C PHE A 84 2.89 11.16 0.22
N SER A 85 2.93 12.45 0.56
CA SER A 85 3.28 13.48 -0.42
C SER A 85 4.67 13.24 -1.02
N PHE A 86 5.66 12.88 -0.20
CA PHE A 86 6.99 12.54 -0.69
C PHE A 86 6.97 11.26 -1.53
N MET A 87 6.28 10.21 -1.04
CA MET A 87 6.13 8.96 -1.79
C MET A 87 5.54 9.21 -3.18
N PHE A 88 4.44 9.97 -3.24
CA PHE A 88 3.70 10.25 -4.46
C PHE A 88 4.48 11.11 -5.46
N SER A 89 5.18 12.14 -4.96
CA SER A 89 5.90 13.09 -5.82
C SER A 89 7.27 12.56 -6.28
N TYR A 90 8.01 11.86 -5.42
CA TYR A 90 9.42 11.53 -5.69
C TYR A 90 9.68 10.04 -5.92
N GLN A 91 8.91 9.14 -5.30
CA GLN A 91 9.15 7.69 -5.41
C GLN A 91 8.22 7.00 -6.41
N ARG A 92 7.03 7.56 -6.68
CA ARG A 92 5.99 6.93 -7.50
C ARG A 92 6.48 6.46 -8.87
N SER A 93 7.16 7.31 -9.63
CA SER A 93 7.62 6.98 -10.99
C SER A 93 8.60 5.80 -11.03
N ARG A 94 9.39 5.60 -9.97
CA ARG A 94 10.39 4.52 -9.88
C ARG A 94 9.83 3.25 -9.24
N ILE A 95 9.02 3.38 -8.19
CA ILE A 95 8.60 2.25 -7.36
C ILE A 95 7.29 1.64 -7.87
N LEU A 96 6.31 2.46 -8.26
CA LEU A 96 4.98 1.96 -8.63
C LEU A 96 5.01 1.00 -9.84
N PRO A 97 5.73 1.26 -10.95
CA PRO A 97 5.78 0.33 -12.08
C PRO A 97 6.33 -1.06 -11.69
N ARG A 98 7.34 -1.08 -10.80
CA ARG A 98 7.93 -2.32 -10.29
C ARG A 98 6.91 -3.13 -9.47
N VAL A 99 6.19 -2.45 -8.57
CA VAL A 99 5.15 -3.07 -7.75
C VAL A 99 4.01 -3.64 -8.62
N LEU A 100 3.57 -2.90 -9.64
CA LEU A 100 2.54 -3.36 -10.56
C LEU A 100 3.00 -4.56 -11.39
N ALA A 101 4.25 -4.56 -11.86
CA ALA A 101 4.83 -5.70 -12.57
C ALA A 101 4.91 -6.94 -11.67
N ASP A 102 5.33 -6.78 -10.43
CA ASP A 102 5.40 -7.87 -9.44
C ASP A 102 4.01 -8.43 -9.11
N SER A 103 3.02 -7.56 -8.95
CA SER A 103 1.63 -7.97 -8.72
C SER A 103 1.08 -8.79 -9.89
N LYS A 104 1.25 -8.30 -11.12
CA LYS A 104 0.85 -9.05 -12.33
C LYS A 104 1.54 -10.40 -12.41
N ARG A 105 2.86 -10.47 -12.18
CA ARG A 105 3.60 -11.74 -12.17
C ARG A 105 3.03 -12.73 -11.16
N ARG A 106 2.69 -12.28 -9.95
CA ARG A 106 2.08 -13.13 -8.92
C ARG A 106 0.70 -13.64 -9.32
N GLN A 107 -0.11 -12.80 -9.97
CA GLN A 107 -1.42 -13.21 -10.48
C GLN A 107 -1.29 -14.29 -11.57
N PHE A 108 -0.36 -14.12 -12.52
CA PHE A 108 -0.10 -15.14 -13.54
C PHE A 108 0.36 -16.47 -12.94
N VAL A 109 1.26 -16.44 -11.95
CA VAL A 109 1.73 -17.66 -11.29
C VAL A 109 0.59 -18.35 -10.54
N LYS A 110 -0.25 -17.60 -9.81
CA LYS A 110 -1.42 -18.17 -9.12
C LYS A 110 -2.38 -18.84 -10.08
N GLN A 111 -2.71 -18.17 -11.18
CA GLN A 111 -3.61 -18.71 -12.20
C GLN A 111 -3.05 -19.97 -12.85
N ALA A 112 -1.75 -20.01 -13.14
CA ALA A 112 -1.09 -21.20 -13.68
C ALA A 112 -1.11 -22.37 -12.69
N VAL A 113 -0.95 -22.11 -11.38
CA VAL A 113 -1.03 -23.15 -10.34
C VAL A 113 -2.45 -23.68 -10.21
N GLU A 114 -3.46 -22.81 -10.14
CA GLU A 114 -4.88 -23.22 -10.07
C GLU A 114 -5.28 -24.06 -11.29
N GLU A 115 -4.84 -23.67 -12.51
CA GLU A 115 -5.09 -24.45 -13.72
C GLU A 115 -4.43 -25.85 -13.65
N THR A 116 -3.21 -25.95 -13.12
CA THR A 116 -2.56 -27.26 -12.93
C THR A 116 -3.22 -28.11 -11.85
N GLU A 117 -3.73 -27.52 -10.77
CA GLU A 117 -4.45 -28.24 -9.71
C GLU A 117 -5.80 -28.76 -10.22
N ASP A 118 -6.57 -27.95 -10.95
CA ASP A 118 -7.86 -28.35 -11.54
C ASP A 118 -7.71 -29.48 -12.58
N LEU A 119 -6.65 -29.41 -13.41
CA LEU A 119 -6.31 -30.51 -14.33
C LEU A 119 -5.87 -31.79 -13.62
N SER A 120 -5.25 -31.66 -12.45
CA SER A 120 -4.78 -32.80 -11.65
C SER A 120 -5.92 -33.48 -10.89
N ASP A 121 -6.93 -32.72 -10.44
CA ASP A 121 -8.12 -33.23 -9.76
C ASP A 121 -9.08 -34.02 -10.68
N TRP A 122 -8.91 -33.91 -12.01
CA TRP A 122 -9.72 -34.64 -13.00
C TRP A 122 -9.13 -35.99 -13.44
N LEU A 123 -7.87 -36.30 -13.09
CA LEU A 123 -7.15 -37.53 -13.42
C LEU A 123 -7.23 -38.60 -12.31
#